data_AF-A0A3N5SIG2-F1
#
_entry.id   AF-A0A3N5SIG2-F1
#
_cell.length_a   1.000
_cell.length_b   1.000
_cell.length_c   1.000
_cell.angle_alpha   90.00
_cell.angle_beta   90.00
_cell.angle_gamma   90.00
#
_symmetry.space_group_name_H-M   'P 1'
#
loop_
_entity.id
_entity.type
_entity.pdbx_description
1 polymer ?
#
loop_
_entity_poly.entity_id
_entity_poly.type
_entity_poly.pdbx_seq_one_letter_code
_entity_poly.pdbx_strand_id
1 'polypeptide(L)'
;KRTLARIKDLIVEGNSFAHALGRFPGIFPPIYINMVRAGETSGTLEIVLERLAEITEKQQALANRIQAALAYPLFMLFFGAVVLFVLLAYIVPTITAIFTDMKQVLPTPTRVLIFLSGFFKTYWWTLLLLLGGSAVAARQFRKTDKGRHWSDKVTLRLPVFGNLARKLAVARFSRTLGSLLENGVSLLTALEIVKNIVGNVLISEAVTQTAEEVSKGKALWLSLSESKVFPALSIQMVQVGEQSGELEKMLYKVADVFENEVETTILRLTAYLEPLMILVMGAIVGFIVLSICLPIFEMNQLIR
;
A
#
# COMPACT_ATOMS: atom_id res chain seq x y z
N LYS A 1 -19.10 -16.27 -11.09
CA LYS A 1 -20.04 -17.22 -11.73
C LYS A 1 -20.00 -17.15 -13.27
N ARG A 2 -20.28 -16.00 -13.93
CA ARG A 2 -20.20 -15.88 -15.41
C ARG A 2 -18.81 -16.20 -16.00
N THR A 3 -17.73 -15.77 -15.34
CA THR A 3 -16.35 -16.06 -15.79
C THR A 3 -16.04 -17.56 -15.76
N LEU A 4 -16.42 -18.27 -14.69
CA LEU A 4 -16.17 -19.70 -14.55
C LEU A 4 -16.93 -20.53 -15.60
N ALA A 5 -18.15 -20.13 -15.96
CA ALA A 5 -18.90 -20.76 -17.04
C ALA A 5 -18.15 -20.63 -18.37
N ARG A 6 -17.68 -19.42 -18.72
CA ARG A 6 -16.88 -19.22 -19.94
C ARG A 6 -15.56 -19.99 -19.95
N ILE A 7 -14.89 -20.11 -18.80
CA ILE A 7 -13.67 -20.92 -18.69
C ILE A 7 -13.99 -22.39 -18.96
N LYS A 8 -15.07 -22.92 -18.37
CA LYS A 8 -15.55 -24.28 -18.65
C LYS A 8 -15.81 -24.47 -20.14
N ASP A 9 -16.54 -23.56 -20.77
CA ASP A 9 -16.89 -23.64 -22.20
C ASP A 9 -15.63 -23.71 -23.07
N LEU A 10 -14.62 -22.86 -22.79
CA LEU A 10 -13.33 -22.87 -23.50
C LEU A 10 -12.55 -24.18 -23.34
N ILE A 11 -12.61 -24.80 -22.16
CA ILE A 11 -11.97 -26.11 -21.92
C ILE A 11 -12.72 -27.22 -22.66
N VAL A 12 -14.05 -27.17 -22.67
CA VAL A 12 -14.89 -28.13 -23.41
C VAL A 12 -14.67 -28.01 -24.93
N GLU A 13 -14.39 -26.79 -25.42
CA GLU A 13 -13.97 -26.51 -26.80
C GLU A 13 -12.55 -27.03 -27.14
N GLY A 14 -11.83 -27.61 -26.17
CA GLY A 14 -10.52 -28.24 -26.37
C GLY A 14 -9.32 -27.32 -26.10
N ASN A 15 -9.53 -26.11 -25.57
CA ASN A 15 -8.41 -25.28 -25.14
C ASN A 15 -7.81 -25.81 -23.83
N SER A 16 -6.50 -25.62 -23.64
CA SER A 16 -5.88 -25.88 -22.34
C SER A 16 -6.47 -24.95 -21.27
N PHE A 17 -6.48 -25.40 -20.02
CA PHE A 17 -6.92 -24.64 -18.88
C PHE A 17 -6.13 -23.34 -18.73
N ALA A 18 -4.80 -23.37 -18.92
CA ALA A 18 -3.98 -22.16 -18.93
C ALA A 18 -4.39 -21.17 -20.03
N HIS A 19 -4.74 -21.67 -21.22
CA HIS A 19 -5.26 -20.81 -22.29
C HIS A 19 -6.60 -20.18 -21.93
N ALA A 20 -7.52 -20.96 -21.36
CA ALA A 20 -8.83 -20.49 -20.93
C ALA A 20 -8.73 -19.40 -19.86
N LEU A 21 -7.83 -19.56 -18.88
CA LEU A 21 -7.54 -18.56 -17.86
C LEU A 21 -6.90 -17.28 -18.46
N GLY A 22 -6.05 -17.43 -19.47
CA GLY A 22 -5.38 -16.33 -20.17
C GLY A 22 -6.33 -15.33 -20.85
N ARG A 23 -7.57 -15.73 -21.15
CA ARG A 23 -8.62 -14.84 -21.66
C ARG A 23 -9.15 -13.84 -20.62
N PHE A 24 -8.80 -14.01 -19.34
CA PHE A 24 -9.29 -13.18 -18.23
C PHE A 24 -8.15 -12.62 -17.36
N PRO A 25 -7.22 -11.81 -17.93
CA PRO A 25 -6.04 -11.30 -17.22
C PRO A 25 -6.37 -10.32 -16.07
N GLY A 26 -7.59 -9.76 -16.05
CA GLY A 26 -8.06 -8.93 -14.94
C GLY A 26 -8.47 -9.71 -13.68
N ILE A 27 -8.63 -11.03 -13.80
CA ILE A 27 -9.02 -11.93 -12.71
C ILE A 27 -7.85 -12.86 -12.37
N PHE A 28 -7.17 -13.39 -13.38
CA PHE A 28 -6.05 -14.31 -13.20
C PHE A 28 -4.74 -13.59 -13.54
N PRO A 29 -3.90 -13.31 -12.54
CA PRO A 29 -2.61 -12.69 -12.79
C PRO A 29 -1.67 -13.64 -13.56
N PRO A 30 -0.64 -13.11 -14.25
CA PRO A 30 0.28 -13.91 -15.07
C PRO A 30 0.91 -15.10 -14.33
N ILE A 31 1.19 -14.95 -13.03
CA ILE A 31 1.69 -16.05 -12.18
C ILE A 31 0.74 -17.25 -12.18
N TYR A 32 -0.56 -16.99 -12.05
CA TYR A 32 -1.59 -18.02 -11.95
C TYR A 32 -1.66 -18.80 -13.26
N ILE A 33 -1.68 -18.07 -14.38
CA ILE A 33 -1.74 -18.66 -15.73
C ILE A 33 -0.48 -19.49 -16.02
N ASN A 34 0.70 -18.97 -15.70
CA ASN A 34 1.96 -19.64 -15.98
C ASN A 34 2.18 -20.87 -15.08
N MET A 35 1.77 -20.81 -13.81
CA MET A 35 1.80 -21.98 -12.91
C MET A 35 0.85 -23.07 -13.41
N VAL A 36 -0.39 -22.72 -13.76
CA VAL A 36 -1.34 -23.68 -14.35
C VAL A 36 -0.77 -24.28 -15.63
N ARG A 37 -0.15 -23.49 -16.51
CA ARG A 37 0.50 -24.00 -17.74
C ARG A 37 1.59 -25.02 -17.43
N ALA A 38 2.44 -24.73 -16.44
CA ALA A 38 3.47 -25.66 -16.00
C ALA A 38 2.85 -26.96 -15.49
N GLY A 39 1.85 -26.87 -14.60
CA GLY A 39 1.13 -28.02 -14.05
C GLY A 39 0.37 -28.86 -15.07
N GLU A 40 -0.20 -28.23 -16.11
CA GLU A 40 -0.80 -28.95 -17.25
C GLU A 40 0.24 -29.73 -18.04
N THR A 41 1.41 -29.14 -18.26
CA THR A 41 2.48 -29.74 -19.07
C THR A 41 3.17 -30.89 -18.31
N SER A 42 3.33 -30.75 -16.99
CA SER A 42 3.96 -31.76 -16.11
C SER A 42 2.98 -32.80 -15.56
N GLY A 43 1.68 -32.66 -15.80
CA GLY A 43 0.66 -33.54 -15.22
C GLY A 43 0.46 -33.37 -13.71
N THR A 44 1.00 -32.31 -13.10
CA THR A 44 0.93 -32.04 -11.66
C THR A 44 -0.06 -30.93 -11.31
N LEU A 45 -1.14 -30.80 -12.11
CA LEU A 45 -2.10 -29.70 -12.00
C LEU A 45 -2.76 -29.62 -10.61
N GLU A 46 -3.04 -30.75 -9.96
CA GLU A 46 -3.61 -30.81 -8.62
C GLU A 46 -2.72 -30.08 -7.59
N ILE A 47 -1.43 -30.44 -7.54
CA ILE A 47 -0.43 -29.84 -6.65
C ILE A 47 -0.30 -28.34 -6.93
N VAL A 48 -0.28 -27.96 -8.21
CA VAL A 48 -0.19 -26.55 -8.60
C VAL A 48 -1.40 -25.75 -8.15
N LEU A 49 -2.61 -26.31 -8.27
CA LEU A 49 -3.83 -25.65 -7.84
C LEU A 49 -3.91 -25.51 -6.33
N GLU A 50 -3.47 -26.53 -5.59
CA GLU A 50 -3.34 -26.48 -4.13
C GLU A 50 -2.35 -25.38 -3.70
N ARG A 51 -1.19 -25.29 -4.36
CA ARG A 51 -0.21 -24.23 -4.08
C ARG A 51 -0.75 -22.84 -4.41
N LEU A 52 -1.46 -22.69 -5.51
CA LEU A 52 -2.12 -21.43 -5.87
C LEU A 52 -3.20 -21.04 -4.86
N ALA A 53 -3.94 -22.01 -4.31
CA ALA A 53 -4.89 -21.77 -3.24
C ALA A 53 -4.20 -21.23 -2.00
N GLU A 54 -3.15 -21.90 -1.50
CA GLU A 54 -2.38 -21.44 -0.33
C GLU A 54 -1.81 -20.03 -0.50
N ILE A 55 -1.23 -19.73 -1.67
CA ILE A 55 -0.69 -18.40 -1.98
C ILE A 55 -1.81 -17.36 -1.92
N THR A 56 -2.97 -17.65 -2.52
CA THR A 56 -4.10 -16.72 -2.58
C THR A 56 -4.73 -16.51 -1.20
N GLU A 57 -4.86 -17.57 -0.39
CA GLU A 57 -5.35 -17.50 0.98
C GLU A 57 -4.43 -16.66 1.86
N LYS A 58 -3.11 -16.85 1.78
CA LYS A 58 -2.14 -16.02 2.51
C LYS A 58 -2.20 -14.55 2.10
N GLN A 59 -2.30 -14.27 0.80
CA GLN A 59 -2.45 -12.90 0.31
C GLN A 59 -3.75 -12.26 0.79
N GLN A 60 -4.86 -13.00 0.78
CA GLN A 60 -6.15 -12.53 1.29
C GLN A 60 -6.11 -12.30 2.80
N ALA A 61 -5.48 -13.20 3.57
CA ALA A 61 -5.31 -13.05 5.00
C ALA A 61 -4.50 -11.80 5.33
N LEU A 62 -3.38 -11.56 4.64
CA LEU A 62 -2.58 -10.34 4.80
C LEU A 62 -3.40 -9.09 4.46
N ALA A 63 -4.12 -9.10 3.33
CA ALA A 63 -4.97 -7.98 2.92
C ALA A 63 -6.06 -7.69 3.97
N ASN A 64 -6.73 -8.72 4.49
CA ASN A 64 -7.73 -8.60 5.54
C ASN A 64 -7.14 -8.03 6.82
N ARG A 65 -5.94 -8.48 7.23
CA ARG A 65 -5.26 -7.93 8.42
C ARG A 65 -4.91 -6.46 8.25
N ILE A 66 -4.41 -6.07 7.07
CA ILE A 66 -4.11 -4.67 6.75
C ILE A 66 -5.40 -3.83 6.77
N GLN A 67 -6.48 -4.31 6.17
CA GLN A 67 -7.77 -3.62 6.17
C GLN A 67 -8.33 -3.47 7.59
N ALA A 68 -8.26 -4.53 8.41
CA ALA A 68 -8.69 -4.50 9.79
C ALA A 68 -7.86 -3.50 10.62
N ALA A 69 -6.54 -3.47 10.43
CA ALA A 69 -5.65 -2.52 11.11
C ALA A 69 -5.93 -1.05 10.72
N LEU A 70 -6.36 -0.79 9.48
CA LEU A 70 -6.68 0.57 9.00
C LEU A 70 -8.11 1.02 9.31
N ALA A 71 -9.01 0.09 9.64
CA ALA A 71 -10.42 0.39 9.89
C ALA A 71 -10.60 1.39 11.04
N TYR A 72 -9.90 1.18 12.16
CA TYR A 72 -9.98 2.06 13.33
C TYR A 72 -9.42 3.48 13.07
N PRO A 73 -8.20 3.66 12.51
CA PRO A 73 -7.71 4.97 12.07
C PRO A 73 -8.68 5.74 11.17
N LEU A 74 -9.26 5.06 10.17
CA LEU A 74 -10.21 5.67 9.25
C LEU A 74 -11.50 6.10 9.96
N PHE A 75 -12.02 5.26 10.84
CA PHE A 75 -13.19 5.57 11.65
C PHE A 75 -12.93 6.78 12.55
N MET A 76 -11.81 6.81 13.28
CA MET A 76 -11.47 7.91 14.18
C MET A 76 -11.24 9.22 13.42
N LEU A 77 -10.57 9.17 12.27
CA LEU A 77 -10.36 10.33 11.40
C LEU A 77 -11.70 10.85 10.88
N PHE A 78 -12.60 9.97 10.45
CA PHE A 78 -13.93 10.35 10.00
C PHE A 78 -14.73 11.04 11.12
N PHE A 79 -14.84 10.43 12.29
CA PHE A 79 -15.56 11.02 13.42
C PHE A 79 -14.92 12.33 13.90
N GLY A 80 -13.59 12.37 13.98
CA GLY A 80 -12.84 13.58 14.31
C GLY A 80 -13.08 14.73 13.33
N ALA A 81 -13.07 14.43 12.03
CA ALA A 81 -13.36 15.39 10.99
C ALA A 81 -14.81 15.91 11.09
N VAL A 82 -15.78 15.05 11.40
CA VAL A 82 -17.18 15.44 11.61
C VAL A 82 -17.30 16.38 12.81
N VAL A 83 -16.71 16.03 13.96
CA VAL A 83 -16.74 16.87 15.17
C VAL A 83 -16.09 18.23 14.90
N LEU A 84 -14.92 18.23 14.26
CA LEU A 84 -14.20 19.45 13.89
C LEU A 84 -15.02 20.31 12.92
N PHE A 85 -15.66 19.68 11.94
CA PHE A 85 -16.53 20.37 11.00
C PHE A 85 -17.71 21.05 11.70
N VAL A 86 -18.39 20.36 12.62
CA VAL A 86 -19.51 20.95 13.39
C VAL A 86 -19.02 22.14 14.24
N LEU A 87 -17.88 21.99 14.91
CA LEU A 87 -17.29 23.07 15.72
C LEU A 87 -16.99 24.31 14.87
N LEU A 88 -16.30 24.13 13.74
CA LEU A 88 -15.89 25.25 12.88
C LEU A 88 -17.04 25.84 12.07
N ALA A 89 -17.99 25.04 11.60
CA ALA A 89 -19.05 25.51 10.71
C ALA A 89 -20.22 26.17 11.46
N TYR A 90 -20.51 25.72 12.68
CA TYR A 90 -21.67 26.19 13.46
C TYR A 90 -21.29 26.87 14.76
N ILE A 91 -20.47 26.24 15.60
CA ILE A 91 -20.21 26.72 16.97
C ILE A 91 -19.35 27.99 16.95
N VAL A 92 -18.22 27.97 16.25
CA VAL A 92 -17.32 29.12 16.15
C VAL A 92 -18.03 30.37 15.60
N PRO A 93 -18.75 30.33 14.45
CA PRO A 93 -19.47 31.48 13.94
C PRO A 93 -20.51 32.05 14.90
N THR A 94 -21.27 31.17 15.57
CA THR A 94 -22.33 31.58 16.52
C THR A 94 -21.74 32.41 17.66
N ILE A 95 -20.64 31.94 18.25
CA ILE A 95 -19.95 32.65 19.32
C ILE A 95 -19.35 33.96 18.81
N THR A 96 -18.74 33.95 17.63
CA THR A 96 -18.07 35.15 17.08
C THR A 96 -19.05 36.23 16.64
N ALA A 97 -20.27 35.86 16.23
CA ALA A 97 -21.34 36.81 15.93
C ALA A 97 -21.71 37.64 17.18
N ILE A 98 -21.86 36.98 18.33
CA ILE A 98 -22.13 37.65 19.61
C ILE A 98 -21.05 38.68 19.93
N PHE A 99 -19.77 38.34 19.72
CA PHE A 99 -18.66 39.27 20.00
C PHE A 99 -18.56 40.43 19.00
N THR A 100 -18.93 40.20 17.74
CA THR A 100 -18.89 41.24 16.70
C THR A 100 -19.96 42.30 16.97
N ASP A 101 -21.13 41.89 17.44
CA ASP A 101 -22.22 42.79 17.83
C ASP A 101 -21.85 43.68 19.02
N MET A 102 -20.95 43.22 19.90
CA MET A 102 -20.42 43.99 21.03
C MET A 102 -19.33 45.01 20.66
N LYS A 103 -18.95 45.10 19.38
CA LYS A 103 -17.91 46.02 18.84
C LYS A 103 -16.54 45.95 19.57
N GLN A 104 -16.25 44.83 20.23
CA GLN A 104 -15.00 44.63 20.94
C GLN A 104 -13.91 44.07 20.01
N VAL A 105 -12.65 44.38 20.32
CA VAL A 105 -11.53 43.93 19.52
C VAL A 105 -11.23 42.47 19.87
N LEU A 106 -11.51 41.56 18.94
CA LEU A 106 -11.27 40.13 19.16
C LEU A 106 -9.77 39.83 19.38
N PRO A 107 -9.41 38.98 20.35
CA PRO A 107 -8.06 38.42 20.52
C PRO A 107 -7.51 37.77 19.26
N THR A 108 -6.18 37.74 19.12
CA THR A 108 -5.51 37.17 17.94
C THR A 108 -5.81 35.69 17.68
N PRO A 109 -5.91 34.79 18.70
CA PRO A 109 -6.26 33.39 18.45
C PRO A 109 -7.67 33.23 17.85
N THR A 110 -8.63 34.03 18.32
CA THR A 110 -10.00 34.03 17.85
C THR A 110 -10.11 34.53 16.41
N ARG A 111 -9.30 35.52 15.99
CA ARG A 111 -9.27 35.97 14.58
C ARG A 111 -8.73 34.91 13.62
N VAL A 112 -7.67 34.20 14.01
CA VAL A 112 -7.14 33.07 13.22
C VAL A 112 -8.20 31.98 13.10
N LEU A 113 -8.92 31.69 14.19
CA LEU A 113 -9.98 30.69 14.20
C LEU A 113 -11.16 31.09 13.30
N ILE A 114 -11.57 32.36 13.28
CA ILE A 114 -12.61 32.89 12.37
C ILE A 114 -12.18 32.74 10.91
N PHE A 115 -10.93 33.09 10.59
CA PHE A 115 -10.40 32.94 9.24
C PHE A 115 -10.45 31.48 8.76
N LEU A 116 -9.99 30.55 9.61
CA LEU A 116 -10.05 29.11 9.32
C LEU A 116 -11.50 28.62 9.20
N SER A 117 -12.37 29.01 10.12
CA SER A 117 -13.81 28.67 10.08
C SER A 117 -14.48 29.15 8.79
N GLY A 118 -14.20 30.39 8.35
CA GLY A 118 -14.71 30.95 7.10
C GLY A 118 -14.23 30.17 5.87
N PHE A 119 -12.97 29.74 5.87
CA PHE A 119 -12.42 28.86 4.84
C PHE A 119 -13.13 27.51 4.80
N PHE A 120 -13.30 26.84 5.95
CA PHE A 120 -14.00 25.55 6.00
C PHE A 120 -15.48 25.68 5.63
N LYS A 121 -16.20 26.70 6.08
CA LYS A 121 -17.62 26.89 5.75
C LYS A 121 -17.84 27.11 4.24
N THR A 122 -16.96 27.86 3.59
CA THR A 122 -17.13 28.27 2.19
C THR A 122 -16.45 27.33 1.20
N TYR A 123 -15.31 26.74 1.55
CA TYR A 123 -14.44 25.99 0.64
C TYR A 123 -14.34 24.49 0.96
N TRP A 124 -15.08 23.93 1.92
CA TRP A 124 -15.01 22.48 2.23
C TRP A 124 -15.27 21.58 1.01
N TRP A 125 -16.22 21.96 0.15
CA TRP A 125 -16.52 21.21 -1.08
C TRP A 125 -15.38 21.30 -2.11
N THR A 126 -14.65 22.42 -2.16
CA THR A 126 -13.44 22.54 -2.98
C THR A 126 -12.32 21.64 -2.45
N LEU A 127 -12.21 21.45 -1.13
CA LEU A 127 -11.23 20.55 -0.54
C LEU A 127 -11.54 19.09 -0.87
N LEU A 128 -12.82 18.69 -0.85
CA LEU A 128 -13.26 17.36 -1.29
C LEU A 128 -13.09 17.16 -2.80
N LEU A 129 -13.39 18.16 -3.62
CA LEU A 129 -13.11 18.13 -5.06
C LEU A 129 -11.62 18.06 -5.37
N LEU A 130 -10.79 18.74 -4.59
CA LEU A 130 -9.34 18.72 -4.76
C LEU A 130 -8.75 17.38 -4.32
N LEU A 131 -9.23 16.78 -3.22
CA LEU A 131 -8.87 15.43 -2.80
C LEU A 131 -9.33 14.37 -3.81
N GLY A 132 -10.59 14.43 -4.25
CA GLY A 132 -11.13 13.51 -5.25
C GLY A 132 -10.44 13.67 -6.61
N GLY A 133 -10.27 14.92 -7.06
CA GLY A 133 -9.61 15.28 -8.30
C GLY A 133 -8.14 14.89 -8.31
N SER A 134 -7.40 15.14 -7.23
CA SER A 134 -6.01 14.69 -7.09
C SER A 134 -5.90 13.17 -7.03
N ALA A 135 -6.83 12.47 -6.38
CA ALA A 135 -6.85 11.01 -6.38
C ALA A 135 -7.12 10.41 -7.79
N VAL A 136 -8.04 11.00 -8.55
CA VAL A 136 -8.32 10.60 -9.94
C VAL A 136 -7.13 10.94 -10.85
N ALA A 137 -6.59 12.16 -10.75
CA ALA A 137 -5.43 12.59 -11.50
C ALA A 137 -4.20 11.72 -11.19
N ALA A 138 -3.96 11.39 -9.93
CA ALA A 138 -2.90 10.47 -9.52
C ALA A 138 -3.14 9.06 -10.07
N ARG A 139 -4.37 8.54 -10.04
CA ARG A 139 -4.71 7.26 -10.66
C ARG A 139 -4.46 7.27 -12.16
N GLN A 140 -4.82 8.36 -12.85
CA GLN A 140 -4.65 8.49 -14.30
C GLN A 140 -3.18 8.65 -14.67
N PHE A 141 -2.43 9.43 -13.89
CA PHE A 141 -0.99 9.61 -14.05
C PHE A 141 -0.23 8.29 -13.84
N ARG A 142 -0.60 7.48 -12.84
CA ARG A 142 -0.02 6.15 -12.59
C ARG A 142 -0.30 5.12 -13.70
N LYS A 143 -1.27 5.36 -14.58
CA LYS A 143 -1.49 4.52 -15.77
C LYS A 143 -0.48 4.80 -16.89
N THR A 144 0.23 5.93 -16.84
CA THR A 144 1.29 6.25 -17.81
C THR A 144 2.63 5.68 -17.35
N ASP A 145 3.49 5.26 -18.28
CA ASP A 145 4.80 4.67 -17.95
C ASP A 145 5.68 5.65 -17.15
N LYS A 146 5.73 6.92 -17.59
CA LYS A 146 6.47 7.99 -16.87
C LYS A 146 5.91 8.23 -15.47
N GLY A 147 4.59 8.23 -15.32
CA GLY A 147 3.95 8.46 -14.03
C GLY A 147 4.12 7.29 -13.07
N ARG A 148 4.13 6.06 -13.58
CA ARG A 148 4.43 4.85 -12.81
C ARG A 148 5.88 4.85 -12.31
N HIS A 149 6.84 5.16 -13.19
CA HIS A 149 8.25 5.31 -12.82
C HIS A 149 8.45 6.39 -11.76
N TRP A 150 7.85 7.56 -11.94
CA TRP A 150 7.98 8.65 -10.98
C TRP A 150 7.34 8.29 -9.64
N SER A 151 6.13 7.74 -9.63
CA SER A 151 5.46 7.35 -8.38
C SER A 151 6.26 6.30 -7.62
N ASP A 152 6.74 5.28 -8.32
CA ASP A 152 7.47 4.16 -7.71
C ASP A 152 8.85 4.60 -7.19
N LYS A 153 9.49 5.54 -7.88
CA LYS A 153 10.74 6.18 -7.43
C LYS A 153 10.53 7.03 -6.18
N VAL A 154 9.45 7.82 -6.14
CA VAL A 154 9.10 8.63 -4.97
C VAL A 154 8.77 7.72 -3.79
N THR A 155 7.99 6.66 -4.00
CA THR A 155 7.67 5.68 -2.95
C THR A 155 8.94 5.08 -2.34
N LEU A 156 9.90 4.64 -3.16
CA LEU A 156 11.15 4.05 -2.66
C LEU A 156 12.09 5.04 -1.94
N ARG A 157 11.92 6.36 -2.15
CA ARG A 157 12.72 7.40 -1.48
C ARG A 157 12.16 7.84 -0.14
N LEU A 158 10.90 7.54 0.16
CA LEU A 158 10.32 7.87 1.47
C LEU A 158 10.94 6.96 2.54
N PRO A 159 11.44 7.49 3.67
CA PRO A 159 12.22 6.72 4.64
C PRO A 159 11.45 5.54 5.26
N VAL A 160 10.16 5.74 5.56
CA VAL A 160 9.29 4.70 6.14
C VAL A 160 8.63 3.85 5.04
N PHE A 161 7.91 4.50 4.13
CA PHE A 161 7.15 3.81 3.09
C PHE A 161 8.02 3.13 2.02
N GLY A 162 9.21 3.67 1.74
CA GLY A 162 10.14 3.10 0.77
C GLY A 162 10.78 1.82 1.27
N ASN A 163 11.14 1.75 2.55
CA ASN A 163 11.62 0.52 3.16
C ASN A 163 10.52 -0.55 3.18
N LEU A 164 9.30 -0.17 3.53
CA LEU A 164 8.14 -1.08 3.51
C LEU A 164 7.86 -1.61 2.09
N ALA A 165 7.82 -0.72 1.10
CA ALA A 165 7.59 -1.08 -0.30
C ALA A 165 8.68 -2.02 -0.83
N ARG A 166 9.95 -1.75 -0.48
CA ARG A 166 11.09 -2.61 -0.85
C ARG A 166 10.97 -3.99 -0.22
N LYS A 167 10.72 -4.09 1.09
CA LYS A 167 10.55 -5.38 1.78
C LYS A 167 9.37 -6.18 1.22
N LEU A 168 8.24 -5.53 0.96
CA LEU A 168 7.06 -6.17 0.36
C LEU A 168 7.35 -6.67 -1.06
N ALA A 169 8.05 -5.89 -1.87
CA ALA A 169 8.47 -6.28 -3.20
C ALA A 169 9.43 -7.48 -3.17
N VAL A 170 10.45 -7.46 -2.29
CA VAL A 170 11.39 -8.57 -2.11
C VAL A 170 10.68 -9.82 -1.60
N ALA A 171 9.75 -9.69 -0.66
CA ALA A 171 8.92 -10.81 -0.21
C ALA A 171 8.15 -11.46 -1.36
N ARG A 172 7.46 -10.66 -2.19
CA ARG A 172 6.71 -11.14 -3.35
C ARG A 172 7.62 -11.78 -4.40
N PHE A 173 8.77 -11.16 -4.67
CA PHE A 173 9.82 -11.71 -5.54
C PHE A 173 10.23 -13.10 -5.05
N SER A 174 10.62 -13.22 -3.78
CA SER A 174 11.14 -14.47 -3.21
C SER A 174 10.06 -15.55 -3.12
N ARG A 175 8.83 -15.22 -2.71
CA ARG A 175 7.72 -16.17 -2.66
C ARG A 175 7.41 -16.74 -4.04
N THR A 176 7.34 -15.86 -5.04
CA THR A 176 7.02 -16.24 -6.42
C THR A 176 8.14 -17.07 -7.02
N LEU A 177 9.38 -16.60 -6.90
CA LEU A 177 10.53 -17.29 -7.46
C LEU A 177 10.71 -18.66 -6.82
N GLY A 178 10.65 -18.75 -5.49
CA GLY A 178 10.72 -20.02 -4.76
C GLY A 178 9.62 -21.00 -5.19
N SER A 179 8.40 -20.50 -5.40
CA SER A 179 7.30 -21.33 -5.88
C SER A 179 7.44 -21.81 -7.31
N LEU A 180 8.00 -21.01 -8.21
CA LEU A 180 8.22 -21.45 -9.58
C LEU A 180 9.34 -22.51 -9.63
N LEU A 181 10.44 -22.28 -8.89
CA LEU A 181 11.56 -23.21 -8.81
C LEU A 181 11.18 -24.55 -8.15
N GLU A 182 10.43 -24.53 -7.05
CA GLU A 182 9.93 -25.74 -6.36
C GLU A 182 9.03 -26.60 -7.29
N ASN A 183 8.32 -25.96 -8.22
CA ASN A 183 7.50 -26.64 -9.22
C ASN A 183 8.28 -27.00 -10.51
N GLY A 184 9.62 -26.95 -10.49
CA GLY A 184 10.48 -27.39 -11.58
C GLY A 184 10.60 -26.40 -12.75
N VAL A 185 10.13 -25.15 -12.59
CA VAL A 185 10.35 -24.10 -13.61
C VAL A 185 11.82 -23.69 -13.58
N SER A 186 12.46 -23.60 -14.76
CA SER A 186 13.86 -23.15 -14.85
C SER A 186 14.05 -21.74 -14.27
N LEU A 187 15.21 -21.47 -13.66
CA LEU A 187 15.50 -20.18 -13.03
C LEU A 187 15.32 -18.99 -13.98
N LEU A 188 15.79 -19.09 -15.22
CA LEU A 188 15.65 -18.01 -16.21
C LEU A 188 14.18 -17.74 -16.55
N THR A 189 13.40 -18.80 -16.79
CA THR A 189 11.95 -18.66 -17.03
C THR A 189 11.24 -18.09 -15.81
N ALA A 190 11.64 -18.51 -14.61
CA ALA A 190 11.05 -18.02 -13.37
C ALA A 190 11.32 -16.53 -13.15
N LEU A 191 12.54 -16.05 -13.40
CA LEU A 191 12.90 -14.62 -13.33
C LEU A 191 12.09 -13.76 -14.33
N GLU A 192 11.92 -14.25 -15.55
CA GLU A 192 11.09 -13.62 -16.58
C GLU A 192 9.61 -13.49 -16.18
N ILE A 193 9.09 -14.44 -15.41
CA ILE A 193 7.73 -14.39 -14.87
C ILE A 193 7.67 -13.40 -13.69
N VAL A 194 8.64 -13.50 -12.77
CA VAL A 194 8.67 -12.74 -11.51
C VAL A 194 8.75 -11.23 -11.75
N LYS A 195 9.47 -10.76 -12.78
CA LYS A 195 9.61 -9.32 -13.08
C LYS A 195 8.28 -8.58 -13.18
N ASN A 196 7.21 -9.26 -13.63
CA ASN A 196 5.88 -8.66 -13.79
C ASN A 196 5.04 -8.65 -12.49
N ILE A 197 5.50 -9.32 -11.43
CA ILE A 197 4.74 -9.58 -10.20
C ILE A 197 5.22 -8.70 -9.04
N VAL A 198 6.47 -8.24 -9.07
CA VAL A 198 7.11 -7.48 -7.98
C VAL A 198 6.43 -6.13 -7.70
N GLY A 199 5.64 -5.61 -8.64
CA GLY A 199 4.71 -4.50 -8.43
C GLY A 199 5.33 -3.10 -8.33
N ASN A 200 6.66 -2.99 -8.40
CA ASN A 200 7.40 -1.73 -8.49
C ASN A 200 8.31 -1.76 -9.71
N VAL A 201 8.27 -0.72 -10.55
CA VAL A 201 8.99 -0.70 -11.83
C VAL A 201 10.51 -0.74 -11.65
N LEU A 202 11.08 -0.02 -10.67
CA LEU A 202 12.54 -0.04 -10.44
C LEU A 202 13.04 -1.42 -10.00
N ILE A 203 12.20 -2.15 -9.26
CA ILE A 203 12.53 -3.50 -8.81
C ILE A 203 12.34 -4.49 -9.97
N SER A 204 11.34 -4.28 -10.83
CA SER A 204 11.16 -5.03 -12.06
C SER A 204 12.36 -4.90 -13.02
N GLU A 205 12.89 -3.69 -13.18
CA GLU A 205 14.11 -3.41 -13.95
C GLU A 205 15.33 -4.13 -13.35
N ALA A 206 15.50 -4.06 -12.03
CA ALA A 206 16.57 -4.78 -11.33
C ALA A 206 16.48 -6.31 -11.54
N VAL A 207 15.26 -6.87 -11.52
CA VAL A 207 15.03 -8.30 -11.79
C VAL A 207 15.30 -8.64 -13.26
N THR A 208 14.96 -7.74 -14.19
CA THR A 208 15.24 -7.93 -15.63
C THR A 208 16.74 -7.98 -15.88
N GLN A 209 17.49 -7.02 -15.32
CA GLN A 209 18.95 -7.01 -15.39
C GLN A 209 19.55 -8.26 -14.74
N THR A 210 19.00 -8.69 -13.60
CA THR A 210 19.42 -9.94 -12.94
C THR A 210 19.22 -11.16 -13.86
N ALA A 211 18.08 -11.24 -14.56
CA ALA A 211 17.80 -12.34 -15.48
C ALA A 211 18.80 -12.38 -16.65
N GLU A 212 19.14 -11.22 -17.21
CA GLU A 212 20.15 -11.10 -18.26
C GLU A 212 21.54 -11.55 -17.78
N GLU A 213 21.98 -11.14 -16.59
CA GLU A 213 23.28 -11.52 -16.06
C GLU A 213 23.36 -13.00 -15.70
N VAL A 214 22.29 -13.56 -15.13
CA VAL A 214 22.20 -15.01 -14.85
C VAL A 214 22.21 -15.82 -16.15
N SER A 215 21.61 -15.31 -17.23
CA SER A 215 21.66 -15.97 -18.55
C SER A 215 23.07 -16.04 -19.14
N LYS A 216 23.95 -15.11 -18.73
CA LYS A 216 25.38 -15.09 -19.09
C LYS A 216 26.23 -15.96 -18.16
N GLY A 217 25.62 -16.68 -17.22
CA GLY A 217 26.30 -17.59 -16.29
C GLY A 217 26.74 -16.96 -14.97
N LYS A 218 26.30 -15.73 -14.66
CA LYS A 218 26.59 -15.10 -13.36
C LYS A 218 25.72 -15.70 -12.26
N ALA A 219 26.28 -15.84 -11.06
CA ALA A 219 25.51 -16.28 -9.90
C ALA A 219 24.33 -15.33 -9.58
N LEU A 220 23.21 -15.90 -9.14
CA LEU A 220 21.99 -15.14 -8.84
C LEU A 220 22.21 -14.16 -7.69
N TRP A 221 22.82 -14.61 -6.60
CA TRP A 221 23.07 -13.74 -5.42
C TRP A 221 23.94 -12.52 -5.78
N LEU A 222 24.92 -12.70 -6.66
CA LEU A 222 25.84 -11.64 -7.08
C LEU A 222 25.11 -10.60 -7.93
N SER A 223 24.29 -11.06 -8.87
CA SER A 223 23.47 -10.21 -9.75
C SER A 223 22.45 -9.39 -8.94
N LEU A 224 21.80 -10.00 -7.94
CA LEU A 224 20.89 -9.32 -7.02
C LEU A 224 21.60 -8.25 -6.17
N SER A 225 22.84 -8.52 -5.73
CA SER A 225 23.64 -7.60 -4.92
C SER A 225 23.98 -6.31 -5.65
N GLU A 226 24.33 -6.40 -6.93
CA GLU A 226 24.70 -5.24 -7.76
C GLU A 226 23.57 -4.25 -7.98
N SER A 227 22.32 -4.72 -7.96
CA SER A 227 21.14 -3.86 -8.12
C SER A 227 20.93 -2.88 -6.96
N LYS A 228 21.51 -3.13 -5.77
CA LYS A 228 21.33 -2.35 -4.52
C LYS A 228 19.88 -2.18 -4.04
N VAL A 229 18.93 -2.86 -4.69
CA VAL A 229 17.51 -2.85 -4.33
C VAL A 229 17.22 -3.88 -3.25
N PHE A 230 17.91 -5.02 -3.26
CA PHE A 230 17.68 -6.13 -2.34
C PHE A 230 18.41 -5.89 -1.01
N PRO A 231 17.75 -6.07 0.15
CA PRO A 231 18.41 -6.05 1.45
C PRO A 231 19.51 -7.12 1.57
N ALA A 232 20.50 -6.85 2.44
CA ALA A 232 21.63 -7.75 2.67
C ALA A 232 21.19 -9.17 3.07
N LEU A 233 20.18 -9.29 3.93
CA LEU A 233 19.66 -10.58 4.38
C LEU A 233 19.15 -11.43 3.20
N SER A 234 18.38 -10.86 2.27
CA SER A 234 17.93 -11.61 1.08
C SER A 234 19.11 -12.11 0.24
N ILE A 235 20.14 -11.28 0.04
CA ILE A 235 21.31 -11.66 -0.76
C ILE A 235 22.05 -12.83 -0.10
N GLN A 236 22.26 -12.76 1.21
CA GLN A 236 22.93 -13.81 1.98
C GLN A 236 22.16 -15.13 1.93
N MET A 237 20.83 -15.10 2.09
CA MET A 237 20.01 -16.31 2.03
C MET A 237 20.00 -16.93 0.63
N VAL A 238 19.93 -16.11 -0.42
CA VAL A 238 20.05 -16.59 -1.80
C VAL A 238 21.43 -17.18 -2.06
N GLN A 239 22.50 -16.56 -1.57
CA GLN A 239 23.85 -17.09 -1.68
C GLN A 239 23.98 -18.47 -1.04
N VAL A 240 23.49 -18.62 0.20
CA VAL A 240 23.50 -19.90 0.92
C VAL A 240 22.70 -20.94 0.16
N GLY A 241 21.49 -20.60 -0.30
CA GLY A 241 20.62 -21.53 -1.04
C GLY A 241 21.20 -21.95 -2.40
N GLU A 242 21.84 -21.03 -3.12
CA GLU A 242 22.50 -21.31 -4.39
C GLU A 242 23.73 -22.22 -4.20
N GLN A 243 24.51 -22.02 -3.14
CA GLN A 243 25.66 -22.86 -2.81
C GLN A 243 25.29 -24.25 -2.26
N SER A 244 24.18 -24.33 -1.50
CA SER A 244 23.72 -25.59 -0.90
C SER A 244 22.75 -26.38 -1.78
N GLY A 245 22.34 -25.82 -2.92
CA GLY A 245 21.29 -26.41 -3.77
C GLY A 245 19.89 -26.40 -3.14
N GLU A 246 19.65 -25.57 -2.13
CA GLU A 246 18.35 -25.41 -1.46
C GLU A 246 17.77 -23.99 -1.70
N LEU A 247 17.85 -23.48 -2.92
CA LEU A 247 17.47 -22.10 -3.26
C LEU A 247 15.98 -21.83 -2.99
N GLU A 248 15.11 -22.78 -3.32
CA GLU A 248 13.66 -22.74 -3.13
C GLU A 248 13.32 -22.47 -1.67
N LYS A 249 13.91 -23.26 -0.77
CA LYS A 249 13.71 -23.20 0.68
C LYS A 249 14.20 -21.88 1.26
N MET A 250 15.36 -21.40 0.80
CA MET A 250 15.89 -20.12 1.25
C MET A 250 15.05 -18.94 0.76
N LEU A 251 14.53 -18.99 -0.48
CA LEU A 251 13.62 -17.98 -1.00
C LEU A 251 12.31 -17.92 -0.20
N TYR A 252 11.75 -19.07 0.20
CA TYR A 252 10.59 -19.08 1.09
C TYR A 252 10.88 -18.46 2.45
N LYS A 253 12.04 -18.75 3.03
CA LYS A 253 12.42 -18.17 4.31
C LYS A 253 12.60 -16.65 4.22
N VAL A 254 13.18 -16.15 3.12
CA VAL A 254 13.27 -14.71 2.83
C VAL A 254 11.87 -14.09 2.74
N ALA A 255 10.95 -14.75 2.02
CA ALA A 255 9.57 -14.28 1.90
C ALA A 255 8.88 -14.19 3.27
N ASP A 256 8.95 -15.25 4.08
CA ASP A 256 8.34 -15.30 5.42
C ASP A 256 8.89 -14.19 6.33
N VAL A 257 10.22 -13.98 6.34
CA VAL A 257 10.85 -12.94 7.17
C VAL A 257 10.36 -11.55 6.77
N PHE A 258 10.39 -11.22 5.48
CA PHE A 258 9.99 -9.88 5.04
C PHE A 258 8.48 -9.65 5.10
N GLU A 259 7.63 -10.66 4.89
CA GLU A 259 6.19 -10.57 5.13
C GLU A 259 5.91 -10.24 6.59
N ASN A 260 6.54 -10.95 7.53
CA ASN A 260 6.39 -10.71 8.96
C ASN A 260 6.92 -9.33 9.38
N GLU A 261 8.06 -8.88 8.84
CA GLU A 261 8.58 -7.55 9.10
C GLU A 261 7.65 -6.44 8.58
N VAL A 262 7.07 -6.61 7.39
CA VAL A 262 6.09 -5.68 6.81
C VAL A 262 4.85 -5.61 7.69
N GLU A 263 4.30 -6.77 8.09
CA GLU A 263 3.14 -6.84 8.98
C GLU A 263 3.41 -6.13 10.32
N THR A 264 4.53 -6.46 10.97
CA THR A 264 4.93 -5.86 12.24
C THR A 264 5.12 -4.35 12.11
N THR A 265 5.70 -3.89 11.00
CA THR A 265 5.91 -2.46 10.76
C THR A 265 4.56 -1.74 10.58
N ILE A 266 3.62 -2.33 9.83
CA ILE A 266 2.27 -1.79 9.67
C ILE A 266 1.56 -1.68 11.02
N LEU A 267 1.60 -2.72 11.85
CA LEU A 267 1.01 -2.70 13.19
C LEU A 267 1.59 -1.60 14.08
N ARG A 268 2.92 -1.42 14.07
CA ARG A 268 3.59 -0.35 14.82
C ARG A 268 3.21 1.04 14.34
N LEU A 269 3.17 1.25 13.02
CA LEU A 269 2.76 2.53 12.43
C LEU A 269 1.33 2.87 12.80
N THR A 270 0.42 1.89 12.72
CA THR A 270 -0.98 2.05 13.14
C THR A 270 -1.09 2.37 14.64
N ALA A 271 -0.32 1.68 15.49
CA ALA A 271 -0.33 1.91 16.93
C ALA A 271 0.17 3.31 17.32
N TYR A 272 1.16 3.87 16.60
CA TYR A 272 1.61 5.25 16.84
C TYR A 272 0.67 6.31 16.27
N LEU A 273 -0.07 5.97 15.22
CA LEU A 273 -1.04 6.88 14.63
C LEU A 273 -2.15 7.22 15.62
N GLU A 274 -2.59 6.28 16.46
CA GLU A 274 -3.66 6.51 17.45
C GLU A 274 -3.33 7.61 18.48
N PRO A 275 -2.24 7.54 19.28
CA PRO A 275 -1.87 8.61 20.20
C PRO A 275 -1.65 9.95 19.51
N LEU A 276 -1.06 9.94 18.31
CA LEU A 276 -0.86 11.15 17.52
C LEU A 276 -2.19 11.79 17.13
N MET A 277 -3.18 10.99 16.70
CA MET A 277 -4.52 11.48 16.38
C MET A 277 -5.20 12.09 17.59
N ILE A 278 -5.13 11.45 18.76
CA ILE A 278 -5.69 11.98 20.01
C ILE A 278 -5.01 13.30 20.38
N LEU A 279 -3.67 13.37 20.31
CA LEU A 279 -2.91 14.58 20.61
C LEU A 279 -3.28 15.73 19.67
N VAL A 280 -3.32 15.48 18.36
CA VAL A 280 -3.67 16.48 17.34
C VAL A 280 -5.11 16.96 17.54
N MET A 281 -6.04 16.03 17.76
CA MET A 281 -7.45 16.38 17.95
C MET A 281 -7.68 17.13 19.25
N GLY A 282 -7.04 16.71 20.35
CA GLY A 282 -7.05 17.41 21.62
C GLY A 282 -6.45 18.81 21.52
N ALA A 283 -5.35 18.97 20.79
CA ALA A 283 -4.74 20.28 20.55
C ALA A 283 -5.66 21.19 19.73
N ILE A 284 -6.29 20.68 18.67
CA ILE A 284 -7.24 21.44 17.85
C ILE A 284 -8.47 21.85 18.66
N VAL A 285 -9.10 20.91 19.37
CA VAL A 285 -10.28 21.20 20.21
C VAL A 285 -9.91 22.15 21.35
N GLY A 286 -8.79 21.94 22.01
CA GLY A 286 -8.29 22.82 23.06
C GLY A 286 -8.02 24.25 22.54
N PHE A 287 -7.43 24.38 21.35
CA PHE A 287 -7.23 25.67 20.69
C PHE A 287 -8.57 26.37 20.40
N ILE A 288 -9.58 25.63 19.94
CA ILE A 288 -10.93 26.16 19.69
C ILE A 288 -11.54 26.67 21.00
N VAL A 289 -11.51 25.86 22.06
CA VAL A 289 -12.08 26.20 23.36
C VAL A 289 -11.38 27.43 23.95
N LEU A 290 -10.05 27.48 23.96
CA LEU A 290 -9.30 28.65 24.45
C LEU A 290 -9.62 29.91 23.64
N SER A 291 -9.70 29.79 22.32
CA SER A 291 -10.04 30.92 21.44
C SER A 291 -11.46 31.47 21.67
N ILE A 292 -12.38 30.64 22.17
CA ILE A 292 -13.74 31.04 22.56
C ILE A 292 -13.77 31.61 23.98
N CYS A 293 -13.06 30.97 24.93
CA CYS A 293 -13.09 31.36 26.34
C CYS A 293 -12.30 32.64 26.63
N LEU A 294 -11.20 32.91 25.92
CA LEU A 294 -10.37 34.11 26.14
C LEU A 294 -11.20 35.41 26.03
N PRO A 295 -11.96 35.65 24.94
CA PRO A 295 -12.85 36.81 24.86
C PRO A 295 -13.87 36.91 26.01
N ILE A 296 -14.40 35.78 26.49
CA ILE A 296 -15.35 35.75 27.62
C ILE A 296 -14.67 36.23 28.91
N PHE A 297 -13.43 35.80 29.16
CA PHE A 297 -12.68 36.23 30.34
C PHE A 297 -12.30 37.71 30.30
N GLU A 298 -11.85 38.22 29.16
CA GLU A 298 -11.54 39.65 28.98
C GLU A 298 -12.78 40.53 29.22
N MET A 299 -13.95 40.07 28.77
CA MET A 299 -15.21 40.77 28.99
C MET A 299 -15.60 40.86 30.48
N ASN A 300 -15.37 39.79 31.26
CA ASN A 300 -15.66 39.82 32.70
C ASN A 300 -14.72 40.77 33.45
N GLN A 301 -13.47 40.93 33.00
CA GLN A 301 -12.52 41.87 33.60
C GLN A 301 -12.85 43.35 33.30
N LEU A 302 -13.54 43.62 32.18
CA LEU A 302 -14.00 44.96 31.81
C LEU A 302 -15.27 45.42 32.55
N ILE A 303 -15.98 44.51 33.23
CA ILE A 303 -17.22 44.81 34.00
C ILE A 303 -16.91 45.16 35.47
N ARG A 304 -15.63 45.29 35.84
CA ARG A 304 -15.20 45.83 37.15
C ARG A 304 -14.78 47.29 37.09
#